data_AF-A0A011UD66-F1
#
_entry.id   AF-A0A011UD66-F1
#
_cell.length_a   1.000
_cell.length_b   1.000
_cell.length_c   1.000
_cell.angle_alpha   90.00
_cell.angle_beta   90.00
_cell.angle_gamma   90.00
#
_symmetry.space_group_name_H-M   'P 1'
#
loop_
_entity.id
_entity.type
_entity.pdbx_description
1 polymer ?
#
loop_
_entity_poly.entity_id
_entity_poly.type
_entity_poly.pdbx_seq_one_letter_code
_entity_poly.pdbx_strand_id
1 'polypeptide(L)'
;MEYIYAVTAGAYSDYHIVALCSDRNKADKICEVYNRSYTFGGWGEASVKEYKDGGRIDLDRPVFEVSINRDLYKAKELIGEDKVEAVCENWHPFNRIYTNNGVFFFLNIYADSREQAIKIAQDKYAEYSARKAGI
;
A
#
# COMPACT_ATOMS: atom_id res chain seq x y z
N MET A 1 1.48 14.45 -13.27
CA MET A 1 1.50 13.73 -11.98
C MET A 1 2.96 13.60 -11.62
N GLU A 2 3.39 14.28 -10.57
CA GLU A 2 4.79 14.23 -10.13
C GLU A 2 4.96 13.03 -9.20
N TYR A 3 6.17 12.47 -9.17
CA TYR A 3 6.53 11.36 -8.30
C TYR A 3 7.62 11.85 -7.35
N ILE A 4 7.56 11.39 -6.10
CA ILE A 4 8.68 11.42 -5.18
C ILE A 4 9.40 10.07 -5.26
N TYR A 5 10.69 10.14 -5.53
CA TYR A 5 11.60 9.01 -5.56
C TYR A 5 12.32 8.96 -4.21
N ALA A 6 12.05 7.92 -3.42
CA ALA A 6 12.77 7.67 -2.18
C ALA A 6 13.91 6.68 -2.43
N VAL A 7 15.12 7.03 -2.05
CA VAL A 7 16.24 6.11 -1.95
C VAL A 7 16.18 5.47 -0.57
N THR A 8 16.12 4.16 -0.50
CA THR A 8 15.95 3.41 0.76
C THR A 8 16.97 2.29 0.83
N ALA A 9 17.53 2.02 2.01
CA ALA A 9 18.53 0.98 2.24
C ALA A 9 18.21 0.19 3.52
N GLY A 10 18.88 -0.94 3.71
CA GLY A 10 18.64 -1.83 4.85
C GLY A 10 17.51 -2.83 4.63
N ALA A 11 17.43 -3.80 5.55
CA ALA A 11 16.40 -4.83 5.56
C ALA A 11 15.74 -4.87 6.94
N TYR A 12 14.43 -5.18 6.97
CA TYR A 12 13.65 -5.36 8.20
C TYR A 12 13.81 -4.20 9.19
N SER A 13 14.48 -4.43 10.32
CA SER A 13 14.64 -3.46 11.42
C SER A 13 15.58 -2.31 11.09
N ASP A 14 16.48 -2.48 10.11
CA ASP A 14 17.48 -1.47 9.73
C ASP A 14 17.07 -0.70 8.46
N TYR A 15 15.81 -0.86 8.04
CA TYR A 15 15.27 -0.17 6.88
C TYR A 15 15.17 1.33 7.15
N HIS A 16 15.81 2.15 6.30
CA HIS A 16 15.82 3.60 6.45
C HIS A 16 15.80 4.33 5.11
N ILE A 17 15.39 5.60 5.16
CA ILE A 17 15.37 6.50 4.01
C ILE A 17 16.74 7.19 3.93
N VAL A 18 17.39 7.06 2.77
CA VAL A 18 18.66 7.73 2.45
C VAL A 18 18.40 9.13 1.87
N ALA A 19 17.43 9.25 0.95
CA ALA A 19 17.10 10.52 0.31
C ALA A 19 15.68 10.53 -0.28
N LEU A 20 15.10 11.72 -0.43
CA LEU A 20 13.87 11.97 -1.19
C LEU A 20 14.16 12.95 -2.32
N CYS A 21 13.68 12.65 -3.53
CA CYS A 21 13.92 13.44 -4.73
C CYS A 21 12.64 13.55 -5.56
N SER A 22 12.40 14.68 -6.21
CA SER A 22 11.37 14.80 -7.26
C SER A 22 11.90 14.46 -8.67
N ASP A 23 13.22 14.30 -8.82
CA ASP A 23 13.91 13.92 -10.05
C ASP A 23 14.46 12.48 -9.93
N ARG A 24 14.04 11.62 -10.86
CA ARG A 24 14.47 10.20 -10.90
C ARG A 24 15.97 10.05 -11.13
N ASN A 25 16.54 10.78 -12.07
CA ASN A 25 17.97 10.69 -12.40
C ASN A 25 18.82 11.09 -11.19
N LYS A 26 18.35 12.05 -10.39
CA LYS A 26 19.01 12.44 -9.14
C LYS A 26 18.91 11.33 -8.09
N ALA A 27 17.76 10.68 -7.94
CA ALA A 27 17.59 9.55 -7.03
C ALA A 27 18.48 8.35 -7.44
N ASP A 28 18.54 8.02 -8.73
CA ASP A 28 19.37 6.93 -9.27
C ASP A 28 20.87 7.20 -9.02
N LYS A 29 21.34 8.42 -9.24
CA LYS A 29 22.73 8.81 -8.94
C LYS A 29 23.06 8.68 -7.46
N ILE A 30 22.15 9.09 -6.58
CA ILE A 30 22.34 8.96 -5.12
C ILE A 30 22.38 7.48 -4.72
N CYS A 31 21.46 6.67 -5.24
CA CYS A 31 21.42 5.23 -5.03
C CYS A 31 22.73 4.56 -5.46
N GLU A 32 23.23 4.89 -6.65
CA GLU A 32 24.48 4.37 -7.18
C GLU A 32 25.69 4.77 -6.31
N VAL A 33 25.80 6.05 -5.94
CA VAL A 33 26.89 6.52 -5.06
C VAL A 33 26.83 5.82 -3.70
N TYR A 34 25.64 5.71 -3.11
CA TYR A 34 25.46 5.03 -1.83
C TYR A 34 25.93 3.58 -1.90
N ASN A 35 25.49 2.84 -2.93
CA ASN A 35 25.88 1.44 -3.14
C ASN A 35 27.38 1.27 -3.38
N ARG A 36 28.03 2.19 -4.09
CA ARG A 36 29.51 2.17 -4.27
C ARG A 36 30.27 2.48 -2.98
N SER A 37 29.73 3.33 -2.11
CA SER A 37 30.40 3.76 -0.87
C SER A 37 30.23 2.76 0.28
N TYR A 38 29.14 1.98 0.30
CA TYR A 38 28.78 1.09 1.42
C TYR A 38 28.97 -0.41 1.14
N THR A 39 29.67 -0.80 0.07
CA THR A 39 29.97 -2.20 -0.33
C THR A 39 30.75 -3.05 0.68
N PHE A 40 31.14 -2.52 1.85
CA PHE A 40 31.97 -3.24 2.82
C PHE A 40 31.29 -3.56 4.17
N GLY A 41 30.02 -3.18 4.38
CA GLY A 41 29.45 -3.17 5.74
C GLY A 41 28.21 -4.03 6.02
N GLY A 42 27.64 -4.75 5.05
CA GLY A 42 26.47 -5.62 5.30
C GLY A 42 25.12 -4.90 5.54
N TRP A 43 25.07 -3.57 5.37
CA TRP A 43 23.87 -2.74 5.63
C TRP A 43 22.79 -2.78 4.53
N GLY A 44 22.89 -3.72 3.58
CA GLY A 44 21.93 -3.91 2.47
C GLY A 44 22.08 -2.89 1.35
N GLU A 45 21.79 -3.32 0.11
CA GLU A 45 21.83 -2.44 -1.05
C GLU A 45 20.68 -1.42 -1.01
N ALA A 46 20.98 -0.19 -1.38
CA ALA A 46 19.98 0.84 -1.60
C ALA A 46 19.18 0.57 -2.88
N SER A 47 17.90 0.91 -2.85
CA SER A 47 16.97 0.85 -3.97
C SER A 47 16.16 2.14 -4.08
N VAL A 48 15.74 2.51 -5.29
CA VAL A 48 14.82 3.62 -5.51
C VAL A 48 13.38 3.11 -5.52
N LYS A 49 12.53 3.71 -4.67
CA LYS A 49 11.09 3.46 -4.61
C LYS A 49 10.34 4.69 -5.09
N GLU A 50 9.28 4.46 -5.86
CA GLU A 50 8.46 5.51 -6.45
C GLU A 50 7.19 5.71 -5.64
N TYR A 51 6.94 6.95 -5.25
CA TYR A 51 5.74 7.38 -4.53
C TYR A 51 5.06 8.45 -5.37
N LYS A 52 3.75 8.33 -5.57
CA LYS A 52 3.00 9.35 -6.28
C LYS A 52 2.95 10.62 -5.42
N ASP A 53 3.50 11.72 -5.94
CA ASP A 53 3.46 13.01 -5.28
C ASP A 53 2.03 13.58 -5.35
N GLY A 54 1.61 14.23 -4.28
CA GLY A 54 0.26 14.77 -4.16
C GLY A 54 -0.83 13.70 -3.99
N GLY A 55 -0.49 12.51 -3.49
CA GLY A 55 -1.48 11.60 -2.93
C GLY A 55 -2.28 12.32 -1.84
N ARG A 56 -3.50 12.77 -2.17
CA ARG A 56 -4.36 13.43 -1.20
C ARG A 56 -4.95 12.36 -0.28
N ILE A 57 -4.40 12.26 0.92
CA ILE A 57 -5.03 11.58 2.03
C ILE A 57 -6.25 12.44 2.39
N ASP A 58 -7.39 12.09 1.81
CA ASP A 58 -8.65 12.76 2.11
C ASP A 58 -9.20 12.19 3.42
N LEU A 59 -8.80 12.80 4.54
CA LEU A 59 -9.30 12.43 5.86
C LEU A 59 -10.73 12.90 6.10
N ASP A 60 -11.30 13.72 5.23
CA ASP A 60 -12.69 14.18 5.34
C ASP A 60 -13.64 13.16 4.70
N ARG A 61 -13.18 12.44 3.67
CA ARG A 61 -13.96 11.37 3.05
C ARG A 61 -14.04 10.13 3.94
N PRO A 62 -15.22 9.49 4.10
CA PRO A 62 -15.32 8.25 4.87
C PRO A 62 -14.51 7.13 4.22
N VAL A 63 -13.91 6.29 5.06
CA VAL A 63 -13.16 5.10 4.68
C VAL A 63 -13.81 3.92 5.36
N PHE A 64 -14.01 2.85 4.60
CA PHE A 64 -14.57 1.60 5.12
C PHE A 64 -13.56 0.47 4.92
N GLU A 65 -13.32 -0.29 5.99
CA GLU A 65 -12.71 -1.60 5.89
C GLU A 65 -13.80 -2.60 5.50
N VAL A 66 -13.62 -3.26 4.36
CA VAL A 66 -14.52 -4.33 3.90
C VAL A 66 -13.82 -5.66 4.04
N SER A 67 -14.39 -6.51 4.89
CA SER A 67 -13.98 -7.92 5.05
C SER A 67 -14.81 -8.81 4.12
N ILE A 68 -14.14 -9.71 3.41
CA ILE A 68 -14.72 -10.66 2.47
C ILE A 68 -14.39 -12.07 2.92
N ASN A 69 -15.42 -12.90 3.09
CA ASN A 69 -15.29 -14.33 3.27
C ASN A 69 -16.32 -15.04 2.37
N ARG A 70 -15.82 -15.63 1.27
CA ARG A 70 -16.65 -16.18 0.20
C ARG A 70 -17.63 -15.11 -0.30
N ASP A 71 -18.93 -15.32 -0.12
CA ASP A 71 -20.01 -14.41 -0.56
C ASP A 71 -20.45 -13.43 0.54
N LEU A 72 -19.85 -13.50 1.72
CA LEU A 72 -20.16 -12.61 2.84
C LEU A 72 -19.25 -11.37 2.82
N TYR A 73 -19.88 -10.20 2.75
CA TYR A 73 -19.22 -8.90 2.78
C TYR A 73 -19.68 -8.14 4.03
N LYS A 74 -18.73 -7.64 4.82
CA LYS A 74 -19.02 -6.76 5.96
C LYS A 74 -18.15 -5.52 5.89
N ALA A 75 -18.78 -4.35 5.96
CA ALA A 75 -18.11 -3.06 5.99
C ALA A 75 -18.15 -2.46 7.41
N LYS A 76 -16.99 -2.02 7.89
CA LYS A 76 -16.83 -1.21 9.10
C LYS A 76 -16.28 0.15 8.67
N GLU A 77 -16.90 1.23 9.12
CA GLU A 77 -16.33 2.57 8.92
C GLU A 77 -15.11 2.73 9.83
N LEU A 78 -14.03 3.25 9.29
CA LEU A 78 -12.81 3.54 10.03
C LEU A 78 -12.81 5.01 10.45
N ILE A 79 -12.43 5.24 11.70
CA ILE A 79 -12.36 6.56 12.33
C ILE A 79 -11.02 6.71 13.06
N GLY A 80 -10.61 7.96 13.31
CA GLY A 80 -9.42 8.23 14.12
C GLY A 80 -8.14 7.58 13.57
N GLU A 81 -7.38 6.93 14.45
CA GLU A 81 -6.10 6.28 14.11
C GLU A 81 -6.28 5.12 13.12
N ASP A 82 -7.29 4.26 13.30
CA ASP A 82 -7.62 3.17 12.35
C ASP A 82 -7.77 3.70 10.91
N LYS A 83 -8.39 4.89 10.77
CA LYS A 83 -8.57 5.54 9.45
C LYS A 83 -7.24 6.03 8.88
N VAL A 84 -6.41 6.65 9.71
CA VAL A 84 -5.10 7.17 9.28
C VAL A 84 -4.21 6.02 8.84
N GLU A 85 -4.14 4.96 9.64
CA GLU A 85 -3.37 3.75 9.32
C GLU A 85 -3.87 3.13 8.01
N ALA A 86 -5.17 2.89 7.86
CA ALA A 86 -5.75 2.32 6.65
C ALA A 86 -5.48 3.11 5.36
N VAL A 87 -5.44 4.44 5.45
CA VAL A 87 -5.15 5.31 4.29
C VAL A 87 -3.65 5.33 3.98
N CYS A 88 -2.79 5.31 5.00
CA CYS A 88 -1.34 5.27 4.85
C CYS A 88 -0.84 3.90 4.36
N GLU A 89 -1.43 2.82 4.84
CA GLU A 89 -1.05 1.42 4.56
C GLU A 89 -1.72 0.83 3.32
N ASN A 90 -2.44 1.63 2.53
CA ASN A 90 -3.17 1.24 1.33
C ASN A 90 -2.26 0.79 0.14
N TRP A 91 -1.11 0.21 0.46
CA TRP A 91 -0.07 -0.31 -0.42
C TRP A 91 -0.41 -1.66 -1.06
N HIS A 92 -1.40 -2.38 -0.53
CA HIS A 92 -1.84 -3.65 -1.12
C HIS A 92 -3.36 -3.69 -1.32
N PRO A 93 -3.84 -4.01 -2.54
CA PRO A 93 -5.27 -3.99 -2.84
C PRO A 93 -6.07 -5.09 -2.11
N PHE A 94 -5.40 -6.08 -1.51
CA PHE A 94 -6.03 -7.18 -0.79
C PHE A 94 -5.11 -7.68 0.34
N ASN A 95 -5.39 -7.30 1.58
CA ASN A 95 -4.74 -7.95 2.72
C ASN A 95 -5.42 -9.31 2.94
N ARG A 96 -4.69 -10.39 2.64
CA ARG A 96 -5.19 -11.77 2.76
C ARG A 96 -4.76 -12.35 4.09
N ILE A 97 -5.73 -12.75 4.91
CA ILE A 97 -5.50 -13.35 6.22
C ILE A 97 -6.04 -14.78 6.22
N TYR A 98 -5.23 -15.71 6.71
CA TYR A 98 -5.65 -17.09 6.96
C TYR A 98 -6.08 -17.21 8.41
N THR A 99 -7.29 -17.69 8.64
CA THR A 99 -7.81 -17.97 9.98
C THR A 99 -8.27 -19.42 10.05
N ASN A 100 -8.50 -19.93 11.26
CA ASN A 100 -9.12 -21.24 11.46
C ASN A 100 -10.52 -21.35 10.80
N ASN A 101 -11.17 -20.20 10.53
CA ASN A 101 -12.48 -20.08 9.89
C ASN A 101 -12.42 -19.86 8.37
N GLY A 102 -11.24 -19.99 7.76
CA GLY A 102 -11.03 -19.81 6.32
C GLY A 102 -10.20 -18.58 5.94
N VAL A 103 -10.23 -18.26 4.65
CA VAL A 103 -9.50 -17.13 4.06
C VAL A 103 -10.37 -15.89 4.11
N PHE A 104 -9.85 -14.83 4.71
CA PHE A 104 -10.45 -13.50 4.69
C PHE A 104 -9.63 -12.58 3.80
N PHE A 105 -10.32 -11.70 3.09
CA PHE A 105 -9.71 -10.60 2.37
C PHE A 105 -10.21 -9.28 2.96
N PHE A 106 -9.30 -8.31 3.12
CA PHE A 106 -9.61 -6.97 3.62
C PHE A 106 -9.23 -5.92 2.59
N LEU A 107 -10.12 -4.94 2.40
CA LEU A 107 -9.90 -3.76 1.57
C LEU A 107 -10.31 -2.49 2.31
N ASN A 108 -9.48 -1.46 2.24
CA ASN A 108 -9.82 -0.12 2.70
C ASN A 108 -10.33 0.71 1.53
N ILE A 109 -11.59 1.14 1.59
CA ILE A 109 -12.31 1.74 0.48
C ILE A 109 -12.85 3.11 0.88
N TYR A 110 -12.51 4.13 0.08
CA TYR A 110 -13.22 5.41 0.11
C TYR A 110 -14.62 5.27 -0.48
N ALA A 111 -15.63 5.57 0.33
CA ALA A 111 -17.03 5.55 -0.09
C ALA A 111 -17.85 6.52 0.76
N ASP A 112 -19.01 6.91 0.25
CA ASP A 112 -19.94 7.82 0.92
C ASP A 112 -20.92 7.05 1.82
N SER A 113 -21.03 5.72 1.64
CA SER A 113 -21.82 4.82 2.50
C SER A 113 -21.25 3.40 2.58
N ARG A 114 -21.72 2.62 3.56
CA ARG A 114 -21.38 1.19 3.74
C ARG A 114 -21.77 0.35 2.53
N GLU A 115 -22.94 0.59 1.97
CA GLU A 115 -23.49 -0.14 0.82
C GLU A 115 -22.64 0.12 -0.42
N GLN A 116 -22.23 1.38 -0.63
CA GLN A 116 -21.33 1.73 -1.72
C GLN A 116 -19.97 1.06 -1.55
N ALA A 117 -19.41 1.05 -0.33
CA ALA A 117 -18.15 0.37 -0.05
C ALA A 117 -18.22 -1.13 -0.36
N ILE A 118 -19.30 -1.81 0.04
CA ILE A 118 -19.51 -3.24 -0.25
C ILE A 118 -19.56 -3.48 -1.76
N LYS A 119 -20.28 -2.65 -2.52
CA LYS A 119 -20.36 -2.77 -3.98
C LYS A 119 -18.99 -2.64 -4.64
N ILE A 120 -18.20 -1.64 -4.25
CA ILE A 120 -16.83 -1.46 -4.75
C ILE A 120 -15.95 -2.66 -4.39
N ALA A 121 -16.10 -3.22 -3.19
CA ALA A 121 -15.37 -4.42 -2.77
C ALA A 121 -15.74 -5.65 -3.60
N GLN A 122 -17.03 -5.83 -3.92
CA GLN A 122 -17.51 -6.89 -4.79
C GLN A 122 -16.89 -6.79 -6.19
N ASP A 123 -16.93 -5.60 -6.80
CA ASP A 123 -16.36 -5.37 -8.13
C ASP A 123 -14.85 -5.67 -8.15
N LYS A 124 -14.10 -5.16 -7.16
CA LYS A 124 -12.66 -5.43 -7.03
C LYS A 124 -12.35 -6.91 -6.81
N TYR A 125 -13.15 -7.59 -5.98
CA TYR A 125 -12.94 -9.02 -5.69
C TYR A 125 -13.26 -9.89 -6.91
N ALA A 126 -14.29 -9.53 -7.68
CA ALA A 126 -14.60 -10.17 -8.95
C ALA A 126 -13.45 -10.02 -9.96
N GLU A 127 -12.91 -8.81 -10.11
CA GLU A 127 -11.75 -8.53 -10.97
C GLU A 127 -10.51 -9.34 -10.53
N TYR A 128 -10.21 -9.35 -9.23
CA TYR A 128 -9.11 -10.14 -8.67
C TYR A 128 -9.28 -11.65 -8.93
N SER A 129 -10.50 -12.17 -8.73
CA SER A 129 -10.82 -13.58 -8.93
C SER A 129 -10.73 -13.98 -10.40
N ALA A 130 -11.20 -13.12 -11.32
CA ALA A 130 -11.08 -13.32 -12.77
C ALA A 130 -9.60 -13.38 -13.20
N ARG A 131 -8.80 -12.40 -12.78
CA ARG A 131 -7.35 -12.39 -13.06
C ARG A 131 -6.65 -13.64 -12.55
N LYS A 132 -7.00 -14.12 -11.35
CA LYS A 132 -6.43 -15.34 -10.78
C LYS A 132 -6.87 -16.60 -11.55
N ALA A 133 -8.07 -16.60 -12.12
CA ALA A 133 -8.57 -17.66 -12.98
C ALA A 133 -8.03 -17.59 -14.42
N GLY A 134 -7.29 -16.54 -14.78
CA GLY A 134 -6.76 -16.32 -16.13
C GLY A 134 -7.81 -15.84 -17.14
N ILE A 135 -8.88 -15.20 -16.64
CA ILE A 135 -9.98 -14.61 -17.42
C ILE A 135 -9.82 -13.08 -17.47
#